data_AF-A0A3C1LHR4-F1
#
_entry.id   AF-A0A3C1LHR4-F1
#
_cell.length_a   1.000
_cell.length_b   1.000
_cell.length_c   1.000
_cell.angle_alpha   90.00
_cell.angle_beta   90.00
_cell.angle_gamma   90.00
#
_symmetry.space_group_name_H-M   'P 1'
#
loop_
_entity.id
_entity.type
_entity.pdbx_description
1 polymer ?
#
loop_
_entity_poly.entity_id
_entity_poly.type
_entity_poly.pdbx_seq_one_letter_code
_entity_poly.pdbx_strand_id
1 'polypeptide(L)'
;KEVKYTVGTPSGVAISTDATRVFYEGLENPLSVIGGSGDEKMQLTIEGAGASYSKSGPGQYIAKFSQLGTARVTANDGKTNVTVNIPVKRVPDPTPMIGGSAGGNMEASKFKAMRGLNVVLKDFVFEGVKFTVSSFTVVCSGKNFPEFATADNQGAAFSGRTQQLIDRLVPGSVVSIGQIEVIDPSGKKRNLEQLLTFYLD
;
A
#
# COMPACT_ATOMS: atom_id res chain seq x y z
N LYS A 1 -11.07 -57.70 -25.17
CA LYS A 1 -11.34 -56.88 -23.97
C LYS A 1 -10.41 -55.68 -24.03
N GLU A 2 -10.91 -54.52 -24.41
CA GLU A 2 -10.15 -53.27 -24.32
C GLU A 2 -10.00 -52.89 -22.85
N VAL A 3 -8.76 -52.72 -22.41
CA VAL A 3 -8.46 -52.17 -21.09
C VAL A 3 -8.44 -50.65 -21.22
N LYS A 4 -9.49 -49.98 -20.73
CA LYS A 4 -9.46 -48.54 -20.49
C LYS A 4 -8.57 -48.28 -19.28
N TYR A 5 -7.38 -47.75 -19.49
CA TYR A 5 -6.58 -47.16 -18.43
C TYR A 5 -6.81 -45.66 -18.42
N THR A 6 -7.29 -45.14 -17.28
CA THR A 6 -7.31 -43.71 -17.02
C THR A 6 -5.89 -43.33 -16.62
N VAL A 7 -5.20 -42.55 -17.46
CA VAL A 7 -3.96 -41.89 -17.04
C VAL A 7 -4.38 -40.82 -16.04
N GLY A 8 -4.32 -41.14 -14.75
CA GLY A 8 -4.37 -40.13 -13.71
C GLY A 8 -3.15 -39.24 -13.90
N THR A 9 -3.35 -38.00 -14.34
CA THR A 9 -2.29 -36.99 -14.32
C THR A 9 -1.68 -37.01 -12.91
N PRO A 10 -0.36 -37.25 -12.74
CA PRO A 10 0.24 -37.23 -11.43
C PRO A 10 -0.11 -35.91 -10.78
N SER A 11 -0.70 -35.97 -9.58
CA SER A 11 -0.94 -34.81 -8.73
C SER A 11 0.35 -34.00 -8.69
N GLY A 12 0.35 -32.87 -9.40
CA GLY A 12 1.54 -32.08 -9.64
C GLY A 12 2.20 -31.70 -8.32
N VAL A 13 3.52 -31.74 -8.28
CA VAL A 13 4.28 -31.20 -7.16
C VAL A 13 3.98 -29.70 -7.08
N ALA A 14 3.37 -29.27 -5.98
CA ALA A 14 3.11 -27.85 -5.72
C ALA A 14 4.24 -27.28 -4.87
N ILE A 15 4.93 -26.27 -5.40
CA ILE A 15 5.91 -25.48 -4.65
C ILE A 15 5.27 -24.15 -4.30
N SER A 16 5.36 -23.75 -3.04
CA SER A 16 4.78 -22.51 -2.55
C SER A 16 5.57 -21.91 -1.40
N THR A 17 5.54 -20.59 -1.30
CA THR A 17 6.15 -19.82 -0.23
C THR A 17 5.11 -19.42 0.80
N ASP A 18 5.02 -20.17 1.90
CA ASP A 18 3.97 -19.98 2.91
C ASP A 18 4.01 -18.58 3.54
N ALA A 19 5.19 -18.03 3.78
CA ALA A 19 5.38 -16.70 4.36
C ALA A 19 4.95 -15.55 3.44
N THR A 20 4.91 -15.75 2.12
CA THR A 20 4.49 -14.71 1.17
C THR A 20 2.98 -14.74 0.91
N ARG A 21 2.25 -15.75 1.41
CA ARG A 21 0.79 -15.78 1.31
C ARG A 21 0.20 -14.75 2.25
N VAL A 22 -0.21 -13.63 1.67
CA VAL A 22 -0.78 -12.50 2.40
C VAL A 22 -1.89 -11.90 1.53
N PHE A 23 -3.02 -11.57 2.16
CA PHE A 23 -4.02 -10.69 1.56
C PHE A 23 -3.84 -9.28 2.10
N TYR A 24 -4.21 -8.29 1.31
CA TYR A 24 -4.20 -6.89 1.70
C TYR A 24 -5.63 -6.37 1.88
N GLU A 25 -5.86 -5.78 3.05
CA GLU A 25 -7.09 -5.07 3.37
C GLU A 25 -7.28 -3.86 2.44
N GLY A 26 -8.52 -3.64 1.99
CA GLY A 26 -8.87 -2.54 1.08
C GLY A 26 -8.49 -2.72 -0.38
N LEU A 27 -7.82 -3.82 -0.75
CA LEU A 27 -7.45 -4.13 -2.13
C LEU A 27 -8.26 -5.31 -2.69
N GLU A 28 -8.31 -5.38 -4.01
CA GLU A 28 -8.72 -6.58 -4.74
C GLU A 28 -7.57 -7.56 -4.75
N ASN A 29 -7.76 -8.72 -4.12
CA ASN A 29 -6.74 -9.76 -4.00
C ASN A 29 -7.04 -10.91 -4.97
N PRO A 30 -6.29 -11.05 -6.07
CA PRO A 30 -6.43 -12.20 -6.97
C PRO A 30 -6.07 -13.50 -6.25
N LEU A 31 -6.89 -14.53 -6.45
CA LEU A 31 -6.69 -15.85 -5.89
C LEU A 31 -6.98 -16.91 -6.96
N SER A 32 -5.97 -17.75 -7.23
CA SER A 32 -6.12 -18.92 -8.09
C SER A 32 -6.29 -20.18 -7.25
N VAL A 33 -7.30 -20.98 -7.58
CA VAL A 33 -7.60 -22.26 -6.92
C VAL A 33 -7.73 -23.33 -7.99
N ILE A 34 -6.88 -24.35 -7.92
CA ILE A 34 -6.84 -25.45 -8.88
C ILE A 34 -7.22 -26.74 -8.14
N GLY A 35 -8.18 -27.48 -8.70
CA GLY A 35 -8.64 -28.77 -8.19
C GLY A 35 -8.45 -29.88 -9.22
N GLY A 36 -8.48 -31.14 -8.77
CA GLY A 36 -8.26 -32.30 -9.65
C GLY A 36 -9.50 -32.75 -10.42
N SER A 37 -10.67 -32.16 -10.12
CA SER A 37 -11.97 -32.65 -10.60
C SER A 37 -12.74 -31.67 -11.50
N GLY A 38 -12.09 -30.62 -12.01
CA GLY A 38 -12.71 -29.57 -12.83
C GLY A 38 -13.24 -28.39 -12.00
N ASP A 39 -13.33 -27.22 -12.62
CA ASP A 39 -13.76 -25.98 -11.96
C ASP A 39 -15.27 -25.96 -11.66
N GLU A 40 -16.08 -26.71 -12.41
CA GLU A 40 -17.53 -26.79 -12.18
C GLU A 40 -17.89 -27.45 -10.84
N LYS A 41 -16.99 -28.26 -10.27
CA LYS A 41 -17.15 -28.89 -8.96
C LYS A 41 -16.42 -28.13 -7.84
N MET A 42 -15.66 -27.09 -8.18
CA MET A 42 -14.90 -26.31 -7.22
C MET A 42 -15.84 -25.41 -6.42
N GLN A 43 -15.86 -25.63 -5.12
CA GLN A 43 -16.50 -24.79 -4.14
C GLN A 43 -15.40 -24.11 -3.32
N LEU A 44 -15.43 -22.78 -3.31
CA LEU A 44 -14.54 -21.95 -2.52
C LEU A 44 -15.35 -21.28 -1.43
N THR A 45 -14.84 -21.29 -0.21
CA THR A 45 -15.36 -20.48 0.90
C THR A 45 -14.22 -19.67 1.49
N ILE A 46 -14.42 -18.36 1.68
CA ILE A 46 -13.47 -17.47 2.35
C ILE A 46 -14.19 -16.81 3.52
N GLU A 47 -13.67 -16.99 4.73
CA GLU A 47 -14.25 -16.47 5.97
C GLU A 47 -13.24 -15.66 6.78
N GLY A 48 -13.73 -14.78 7.66
CA GLY A 48 -12.90 -13.95 8.55
C GLY A 48 -12.50 -12.61 7.94
N ALA A 49 -11.99 -11.70 8.77
CA ALA A 49 -11.44 -10.39 8.35
C ALA A 49 -12.37 -9.54 7.45
N GLY A 50 -13.69 -9.67 7.62
CA GLY A 50 -14.69 -8.99 6.78
C GLY A 50 -14.64 -9.41 5.31
N ALA A 51 -14.31 -10.68 5.04
CA ALA A 51 -14.16 -11.22 3.69
C ALA A 51 -15.42 -11.07 2.84
N SER A 52 -15.21 -10.71 1.58
CA SER A 52 -16.14 -10.91 0.47
C SER A 52 -15.34 -11.34 -0.75
N TYR A 53 -15.92 -12.12 -1.65
CA TYR A 53 -15.21 -12.56 -2.84
C TYR A 53 -16.17 -12.83 -3.99
N SER A 54 -15.62 -12.80 -5.20
CA SER A 54 -16.36 -13.12 -6.42
C SER A 54 -15.49 -13.95 -7.35
N LYS A 55 -16.13 -14.77 -8.19
CA LYS A 55 -15.45 -15.56 -9.21
C LYS A 55 -15.20 -14.67 -10.43
N SER A 56 -13.94 -14.55 -10.86
CA SER A 56 -13.53 -13.77 -12.03
C SER A 56 -13.30 -14.63 -13.28
N GLY A 57 -13.17 -15.95 -13.09
CA GLY A 57 -13.04 -16.92 -14.17
C GLY A 57 -12.93 -18.35 -13.62
N PRO A 58 -12.75 -19.36 -14.48
CA PRO A 58 -12.53 -20.73 -14.03
C PRO A 58 -11.29 -20.83 -13.12
N GLY A 59 -11.47 -21.26 -11.88
CA GLY A 59 -10.42 -21.35 -10.87
C GLY A 59 -9.87 -19.99 -10.40
N GLN A 60 -10.46 -18.88 -10.82
CA GLN A 60 -9.97 -17.53 -10.51
C GLN A 60 -11.00 -16.73 -9.71
N TYR A 61 -10.53 -16.10 -8.65
CA TYR A 61 -11.35 -15.36 -7.71
C TYR A 61 -10.70 -14.02 -7.37
N ILE A 62 -11.52 -13.05 -7.00
CA ILE A 62 -11.09 -11.79 -6.41
C ILE A 62 -11.66 -11.71 -5.01
N ALA A 63 -10.78 -11.71 -4.00
CA ALA A 63 -11.12 -11.56 -2.60
C ALA A 63 -10.90 -10.12 -2.12
N LYS A 64 -11.81 -9.62 -1.30
CA LYS A 64 -11.79 -8.29 -0.68
C LYS A 64 -11.95 -8.46 0.83
N PHE A 65 -11.19 -7.67 1.59
CA PHE A 65 -11.21 -7.70 3.05
C PHE A 65 -11.33 -6.26 3.57
N SER A 66 -12.20 -6.06 4.56
CA SER A 66 -12.44 -4.76 5.20
C SER A 66 -11.79 -4.63 6.59
N GLN A 67 -11.23 -5.72 7.11
CA GLN A 67 -10.61 -5.79 8.42
C GLN A 67 -9.26 -6.51 8.34
N LEU A 68 -8.38 -6.21 9.30
CA LEU A 68 -7.14 -6.96 9.50
C LEU A 68 -7.43 -8.27 10.26
N GLY A 69 -6.53 -9.24 10.15
CA GLY A 69 -6.63 -10.50 10.88
C GLY A 69 -6.21 -11.69 10.04
N THR A 70 -7.02 -12.75 10.07
CA THR A 70 -6.76 -13.98 9.32
C THR A 70 -7.99 -14.37 8.52
N ALA A 71 -7.78 -14.68 7.24
CA ALA A 71 -8.78 -15.24 6.37
C ALA A 71 -8.63 -16.77 6.33
N ARG A 72 -9.73 -17.49 6.56
CA ARG A 72 -9.79 -18.94 6.40
C ARG A 72 -10.31 -19.25 5.00
N VAL A 73 -9.43 -19.78 4.15
CA VAL A 73 -9.75 -20.16 2.77
C VAL A 73 -9.94 -21.67 2.70
N THR A 74 -11.13 -22.11 2.30
CA THR A 74 -11.48 -23.53 2.14
C THR A 74 -11.84 -23.81 0.69
N ALA A 75 -11.10 -24.71 0.05
CA ALA A 75 -11.36 -25.17 -1.31
C ALA A 75 -11.78 -26.64 -1.29
N ASN A 76 -12.89 -26.94 -1.96
CA ASN A 76 -13.45 -28.29 -2.08
C ASN A 76 -13.75 -28.59 -3.55
N ASP A 77 -13.15 -29.65 -4.12
CA ASP A 77 -13.36 -30.05 -5.52
C ASP A 77 -14.34 -31.24 -5.67
N GLY A 78 -15.08 -31.55 -4.61
CA GLY A 78 -15.96 -32.71 -4.49
C GLY A 78 -15.26 -34.00 -4.08
N LYS A 79 -13.92 -34.04 -4.04
CA LYS A 79 -13.14 -35.19 -3.58
C LYS A 79 -12.17 -34.82 -2.45
N THR A 80 -11.51 -33.69 -2.61
CA THR A 80 -10.50 -33.18 -1.69
C THR A 80 -11.00 -31.88 -1.09
N ASN A 81 -10.74 -31.72 0.21
CA ASN A 81 -11.02 -30.52 0.96
C ASN A 81 -9.70 -29.98 1.54
N VAL A 82 -9.34 -28.75 1.20
CA VAL A 82 -8.13 -28.09 1.67
C VAL A 82 -8.50 -26.79 2.36
N THR A 83 -7.98 -26.58 3.57
CA THR A 83 -8.14 -25.32 4.31
C THR A 83 -6.78 -24.69 4.54
N VAL A 84 -6.66 -23.39 4.25
CA VAL A 84 -5.47 -22.59 4.51
C VAL A 84 -5.87 -21.30 5.22
N ASN A 85 -5.13 -20.96 6.27
CA ASN A 85 -5.26 -19.67 6.95
C ASN A 85 -4.25 -18.69 6.36
N ILE A 86 -4.73 -17.56 5.83
CA ILE A 86 -3.90 -16.53 5.19
C ILE A 86 -4.06 -15.22 5.97
N PRO A 87 -2.96 -14.59 6.44
CA PRO A 87 -3.04 -13.31 7.11
C PRO A 87 -3.55 -12.22 6.17
N VAL A 88 -4.46 -11.38 6.69
CA VAL A 88 -4.90 -10.14 6.06
C VAL A 88 -4.13 -9.00 6.71
N LYS A 89 -3.20 -8.42 5.94
CA LYS A 89 -2.31 -7.34 6.39
C LYS A 89 -2.73 -6.01 5.77
N ARG A 90 -2.19 -4.95 6.37
CA ARG A 90 -2.30 -3.61 5.80
C ARG A 90 -1.30 -3.44 4.66
N VAL A 91 -1.65 -2.62 3.68
CA VAL A 91 -0.66 -2.07 2.74
C VAL A 91 0.44 -1.35 3.54
N PRO A 92 1.73 -1.53 3.22
CA PRO A 92 2.82 -0.82 3.90
C PRO A 92 2.64 0.70 3.87
N ASP A 93 3.26 1.39 4.83
CA ASP A 93 3.30 2.86 4.79
C ASP A 93 4.07 3.34 3.57
N PRO A 94 3.55 4.35 2.83
CA PRO A 94 4.32 4.97 1.77
C PRO A 94 5.43 5.84 2.37
N THR A 95 6.47 6.09 1.59
CA THR A 95 7.55 7.01 1.97
C THR A 95 7.22 8.42 1.49
N PRO A 96 7.14 9.42 2.39
CA PRO A 96 6.95 10.81 2.01
C PRO A 96 8.23 11.40 1.40
N MET A 97 8.08 12.24 0.38
CA MET A 97 9.18 12.82 -0.40
C MET A 97 8.84 14.21 -0.95
N ILE A 98 9.85 15.08 -1.03
CA ILE A 98 9.83 16.33 -1.78
C ILE A 98 10.82 16.24 -2.92
N GLY A 99 10.36 16.44 -4.16
CA GLY A 99 11.23 16.43 -5.34
C GLY A 99 12.04 15.15 -5.53
N GLY A 100 11.50 14.01 -5.07
CA GLY A 100 12.20 12.71 -5.12
C GLY A 100 13.24 12.50 -4.02
N SER A 101 13.26 13.33 -2.98
CA SER A 101 14.11 13.14 -1.79
C SER A 101 13.28 13.03 -0.51
N ALA A 102 13.74 12.20 0.43
CA ALA A 102 13.18 12.06 1.77
C ALA A 102 13.87 12.97 2.82
N GLY A 103 14.75 13.89 2.39
CA GLY A 103 15.46 14.83 3.26
C GLY A 103 16.90 15.10 2.81
N GLY A 104 17.68 15.76 3.66
CA GLY A 104 19.09 16.08 3.41
C GLY A 104 19.30 17.42 2.71
N ASN A 105 20.46 17.58 2.06
CA ASN A 105 20.82 18.83 1.41
C ASN A 105 20.05 19.00 0.09
N MET A 106 19.55 20.21 -0.18
CA MET A 106 18.86 20.54 -1.42
C MET A 106 18.94 22.03 -1.72
N GLU A 107 19.24 22.40 -2.96
CA GLU A 107 19.24 23.81 -3.37
C GLU A 107 17.92 24.51 -3.05
N ALA A 108 17.98 25.71 -2.47
CA ALA A 108 16.78 26.45 -2.08
C ALA A 108 15.84 26.70 -3.28
N SER A 109 16.39 27.00 -4.45
CA SER A 109 15.64 27.19 -5.70
C SER A 109 14.90 25.91 -6.12
N LYS A 110 15.56 24.75 -6.02
CA LYS A 110 14.98 23.44 -6.33
C LYS A 110 13.86 23.10 -5.37
N PHE A 111 14.04 23.31 -4.07
CA PHE A 111 12.99 23.08 -3.08
C PHE A 111 11.76 23.95 -3.38
N LYS A 112 11.96 25.24 -3.64
CA LYS A 112 10.87 26.19 -3.97
C LYS A 112 10.14 25.87 -5.27
N ALA A 113 10.81 25.24 -6.23
CA ALA A 113 10.18 24.79 -7.47
C ALA A 113 9.24 23.58 -7.26
N MET A 114 9.37 22.87 -6.13
CA MET A 114 8.48 21.74 -5.81
C MET A 114 7.10 22.25 -5.41
N ARG A 115 6.07 21.60 -5.93
CA ARG A 115 4.67 22.01 -5.73
C ARG A 115 4.04 21.46 -4.45
N GLY A 116 4.69 20.53 -3.76
CA GLY A 116 4.13 19.90 -2.58
C GLY A 116 4.79 18.57 -2.19
N LEU A 117 4.17 17.92 -1.21
CA LEU A 117 4.54 16.61 -0.68
C LEU A 117 3.97 15.49 -1.55
N ASN A 118 4.83 14.57 -1.95
CA ASN A 118 4.43 13.33 -2.59
C ASN A 118 4.68 12.15 -1.64
N VAL A 119 3.94 11.06 -1.85
CA VAL A 119 4.14 9.82 -1.11
C VAL A 119 4.32 8.69 -2.10
N VAL A 120 5.35 7.87 -1.89
CA VAL A 120 5.74 6.81 -2.81
C VAL A 120 5.72 5.49 -2.07
N LEU A 121 4.93 4.54 -2.57
CA LEU A 121 4.94 3.17 -2.08
C LEU A 121 6.00 2.39 -2.87
N LYS A 122 7.15 2.15 -2.24
CA LYS A 122 8.30 1.48 -2.88
C LYS A 122 8.18 -0.04 -2.75
N ASP A 123 8.55 -0.76 -3.81
CA ASP A 123 8.71 -2.23 -3.82
C ASP A 123 7.46 -3.01 -3.36
N PHE A 124 6.26 -2.48 -3.61
CA PHE A 124 5.01 -3.15 -3.28
C PHE A 124 4.51 -4.04 -4.40
N VAL A 125 4.02 -5.23 -4.04
CA VAL A 125 3.67 -6.29 -5.00
C VAL A 125 2.41 -6.01 -5.82
N PHE A 126 1.55 -5.08 -5.38
CA PHE A 126 0.38 -4.64 -6.15
C PHE A 126 0.66 -3.33 -6.88
N GLU A 127 0.30 -3.31 -8.16
CA GLU A 127 0.34 -2.10 -8.97
C GLU A 127 -0.89 -1.21 -8.73
N GLY A 128 -0.77 0.08 -9.08
CA GLY A 128 -1.91 1.01 -9.06
C GLY A 128 -2.41 1.43 -7.67
N VAL A 129 -1.73 0.99 -6.60
CA VAL A 129 -2.08 1.34 -5.23
C VAL A 129 -1.65 2.77 -4.93
N LYS A 130 -2.61 3.62 -4.57
CA LYS A 130 -2.39 5.06 -4.35
C LYS A 130 -2.74 5.46 -2.93
N PHE A 131 -1.88 6.31 -2.37
CA PHE A 131 -2.15 7.05 -1.15
C PHE A 131 -2.41 8.51 -1.51
N THR A 132 -3.31 9.14 -0.77
CA THR A 132 -3.59 10.57 -0.92
C THR A 132 -3.08 11.31 0.30
N VAL A 133 -2.26 12.34 0.12
CA VAL A 133 -1.84 13.20 1.25
C VAL A 133 -3.03 14.03 1.72
N SER A 134 -3.40 13.87 2.99
CA SER A 134 -4.49 14.59 3.65
C SER A 134 -4.00 15.91 4.23
N SER A 135 -2.90 15.88 4.99
CA SER A 135 -2.30 17.07 5.58
C SER A 135 -0.85 16.81 6.00
N PHE A 136 -0.13 17.90 6.30
CA PHE A 136 1.19 17.85 6.93
C PHE A 136 1.51 19.19 7.59
N THR A 137 2.46 19.20 8.51
CA THR A 137 2.97 20.43 9.13
C THR A 137 4.37 20.73 8.61
N VAL A 138 4.61 22.00 8.26
CA VAL A 138 5.91 22.52 7.86
C VAL A 138 6.46 23.42 8.95
N VAL A 139 7.73 23.23 9.29
CA VAL A 139 8.51 24.08 10.19
C VAL A 139 9.71 24.62 9.43
N CYS A 140 9.84 25.94 9.34
CA CYS A 140 10.96 26.62 8.71
C CYS A 140 11.83 27.34 9.76
N SER A 141 13.13 27.30 9.57
CA SER A 141 14.11 27.99 10.41
C SER A 141 15.36 28.40 9.62
N GLY A 142 16.36 28.97 10.30
CA GLY A 142 17.60 29.40 9.68
C GLY A 142 17.48 30.78 9.04
N LYS A 143 18.17 30.99 7.91
CA LYS A 143 18.23 32.31 7.27
C LYS A 143 16.85 32.79 6.85
N ASN A 144 16.54 34.07 7.12
CA ASN A 144 15.22 34.73 6.98
C ASN A 144 14.12 34.27 7.95
N PHE A 145 14.45 33.46 8.96
CA PHE A 145 13.55 33.02 10.02
C PHE A 145 14.19 33.31 11.39
N PRO A 146 13.95 34.51 11.98
CA PRO A 146 14.50 34.84 13.30
C PRO A 146 14.00 33.92 14.41
N GLU A 147 12.80 33.35 14.24
CA GLU A 147 12.22 32.30 15.07
C GLU A 147 11.68 31.18 14.19
N PHE A 148 11.41 30.01 14.78
CA PHE A 148 10.75 28.90 14.09
C PHE A 148 9.38 29.35 13.56
N ALA A 149 9.16 29.17 12.26
CA ALA A 149 7.88 29.46 11.62
C ALA A 149 7.18 28.15 11.25
N THR A 150 6.00 27.93 11.83
CA THR A 150 5.20 26.73 11.59
C THR A 150 3.95 27.06 10.76
N ALA A 151 3.54 26.12 9.91
CA ALA A 151 2.28 26.16 9.19
C ALA A 151 1.74 24.73 8.95
N ASP A 152 0.43 24.56 9.15
CA ASP A 152 -0.27 23.35 8.72
C ASP A 152 -0.73 23.51 7.28
N ASN A 153 -0.54 22.46 6.48
CA ASN A 153 -0.90 22.39 5.09
C ASN A 153 -1.99 21.33 4.88
N GLN A 154 -3.05 21.69 4.16
CA GLN A 154 -4.10 20.76 3.76
C GLN A 154 -3.84 20.29 2.32
N GLY A 155 -3.93 18.97 2.11
CA GLY A 155 -3.61 18.31 0.86
C GLY A 155 -2.10 18.22 0.58
N ALA A 156 -1.77 17.63 -0.57
CA ALA A 156 -0.39 17.43 -1.03
C ALA A 156 0.31 18.75 -1.41
N ALA A 157 -0.40 19.66 -2.07
CA ALA A 157 0.18 20.88 -2.63
C ALA A 157 0.44 21.93 -1.55
N PHE A 158 1.56 22.64 -1.64
CA PHE A 158 1.82 23.78 -0.77
C PHE A 158 0.77 24.86 -1.01
N SER A 159 0.18 25.38 0.07
CA SER A 159 -0.87 26.40 -0.01
C SER A 159 -0.88 27.32 1.20
N GLY A 160 -1.57 28.46 1.07
CA GLY A 160 -1.80 29.41 2.17
C GLY A 160 -0.50 29.85 2.86
N ARG A 161 -0.48 29.72 4.20
CA ARG A 161 0.68 30.08 5.02
C ARG A 161 1.91 29.25 4.66
N THR A 162 1.74 27.97 4.32
CA THR A 162 2.87 27.10 3.94
C THR A 162 3.59 27.66 2.73
N GLN A 163 2.88 28.01 1.66
CA GLN A 163 3.49 28.61 0.46
C GLN A 163 4.25 29.89 0.80
N GLN A 164 3.68 30.76 1.64
CA GLN A 164 4.34 32.00 2.08
C GLN A 164 5.65 31.74 2.84
N LEU A 165 5.72 30.66 3.64
CA LEU A 165 6.97 30.25 4.28
C LEU A 165 7.98 29.71 3.25
N ILE A 166 7.52 28.88 2.31
CA ILE A 166 8.37 28.34 1.23
C ILE A 166 8.97 29.48 0.39
N ASP A 167 8.20 30.51 0.06
CA ASP A 167 8.66 31.64 -0.76
C ASP A 167 9.80 32.43 -0.10
N ARG A 168 9.89 32.43 1.23
CA ARG A 168 10.92 33.11 2.02
C ARG A 168 12.22 32.32 2.16
N LEU A 169 12.21 31.04 1.78
CA LEU A 169 13.39 30.18 1.86
C LEU A 169 14.50 30.70 0.96
N VAL A 170 15.72 30.61 1.50
CA VAL A 170 16.97 31.01 0.86
C VAL A 170 18.07 30.02 1.23
N PRO A 171 19.23 30.05 0.55
CA PRO A 171 20.43 29.37 1.01
C PRO A 171 20.72 29.65 2.50
N GLY A 172 20.84 28.60 3.30
CA GLY A 172 20.98 28.62 4.76
C GLY A 172 19.68 28.50 5.56
N SER A 173 18.52 28.33 4.90
CA SER A 173 17.26 27.97 5.57
C SER A 173 17.20 26.45 5.83
N VAL A 174 16.41 26.04 6.82
CA VAL A 174 16.10 24.63 7.11
C VAL A 174 14.59 24.45 7.07
N VAL A 175 14.13 23.36 6.45
CA VAL A 175 12.71 22.99 6.37
C VAL A 175 12.50 21.60 6.92
N SER A 176 11.62 21.46 7.90
CA SER A 176 11.18 20.18 8.43
C SER A 176 9.70 19.96 8.10
N ILE A 177 9.36 18.76 7.62
CA ILE A 177 7.98 18.36 7.27
C ILE A 177 7.66 17.11 8.08
N GLY A 178 6.64 17.20 8.92
CA GLY A 178 6.19 16.11 9.79
C GLY A 178 4.69 16.15 10.02
N GLN A 179 4.20 15.32 10.95
CA GLN A 179 2.76 15.16 11.20
C GLN A 179 1.98 14.89 9.90
N ILE A 180 2.56 14.03 9.05
CA ILE A 180 2.04 13.78 7.71
C ILE A 180 0.87 12.80 7.83
N GLU A 181 -0.33 13.25 7.47
CA GLU A 181 -1.52 12.40 7.39
C GLU A 181 -1.77 11.99 5.94
N VAL A 182 -2.00 10.71 5.70
CA VAL A 182 -2.38 10.15 4.40
C VAL A 182 -3.67 9.35 4.50
N ILE A 183 -4.39 9.25 3.39
CA ILE A 183 -5.53 8.37 3.21
C ILE A 183 -5.05 7.16 2.41
N ASP A 184 -5.25 5.97 2.95
CA ASP A 184 -4.92 4.71 2.32
C ASP A 184 -5.98 4.28 1.27
N PRO A 185 -5.72 3.24 0.47
CA PRO A 185 -6.68 2.78 -0.54
C PRO A 185 -8.03 2.31 0.02
N SER A 186 -8.11 1.98 1.31
CA SER A 186 -9.37 1.61 1.97
C SER A 186 -10.15 2.83 2.49
N GLY A 187 -9.62 4.03 2.29
CA GLY A 187 -10.22 5.30 2.72
C GLY A 187 -9.90 5.66 4.17
N LYS A 188 -9.02 4.91 4.85
CA LYS A 188 -8.66 5.16 6.25
C LYS A 188 -7.49 6.14 6.33
N LYS A 189 -7.55 7.03 7.32
CA LYS A 189 -6.47 7.95 7.65
C LYS A 189 -5.30 7.23 8.33
N ARG A 190 -4.08 7.72 8.07
CA ARG A 190 -2.81 7.23 8.63
C ARG A 190 -1.91 8.40 8.93
N ASN A 191 -1.28 8.37 10.09
CA ASN A 191 -0.17 9.25 10.39
C ASN A 191 1.12 8.52 10.04
N LEU A 192 1.95 9.18 9.24
CA LEU A 192 3.29 8.73 8.93
C LEU A 192 4.25 9.27 10.01
N GLU A 193 5.06 8.39 10.57
CA GLU A 193 6.02 8.75 11.63
C GLU A 193 7.25 9.49 11.10
N GLN A 194 7.47 9.47 9.78
CA GLN A 194 8.65 10.08 9.19
C GLN A 194 8.64 11.60 9.32
N LEU A 195 9.79 12.15 9.70
CA LEU A 195 10.10 13.58 9.67
C LEU A 195 11.15 13.83 8.60
N LEU A 196 10.79 14.56 7.55
CA LEU A 196 11.75 14.97 6.52
C LEU A 196 12.39 16.28 6.99
N THR A 197 13.70 16.37 6.92
CA THR A 197 14.42 17.62 7.18
C THR A 197 15.33 17.93 6.00
N PHE A 198 15.22 19.14 5.48
CA PHE A 198 16.00 19.65 4.36
C PHE A 198 16.87 20.83 4.82
N TYR A 199 18.16 20.75 4.52
CA TYR A 199 19.12 21.83 4.71
C TYR A 199 19.35 22.48 3.36
N LEU A 200 18.96 23.75 3.23
CA LEU A 200 18.97 24.41 1.94
C LEU A 200 20.29 25.14 1.72
N ASP A 201 20.95 24.86 0.60
CA ASP A 201 22.15 25.54 0.11
C ASP A 201 21.87 26.50 -1.06
#